data_AF-A0A7T1HIA7-F1
#
_entry.id   AF-A0A7T1HIA7-F1
#
_cell.length_a   1.000
_cell.length_b   1.000
_cell.length_c   1.000
_cell.angle_alpha   90.00
_cell.angle_beta   90.00
_cell.angle_gamma   90.00
#
_symmetry.space_group_name_H-M   'P 1'
#
loop_
_entity.id
_entity.type
_entity.pdbx_description
1 polymer ?
#
loop_
_entity_poly.entity_id
_entity_poly.type
_entity_poly.pdbx_seq_one_letter_code
_entity_poly.pdbx_strand_id
1 'polypeptide(L)'
;MDPHAVSRPVPLPSAPAATTRSGSPQTWPATSRELAVELQRLLAIDGRDWHAQKGHKPRRAAEQVAAALVHLLAEDSSPHRLEGDAQHRAIELLEHGLAWLKGDLRDPGCPSHGH
;
A
#
# COMPACT_ATOMS: atom_id res chain seq x y z
N MET A 1 -36.74 16.29 13.50
CA MET A 1 -35.38 15.98 13.97
C MET A 1 -34.79 15.04 12.93
N ASP A 2 -34.09 15.58 11.94
CA ASP A 2 -33.51 14.82 10.84
C ASP A 2 -32.13 14.25 11.22
N PRO A 3 -31.85 12.95 10.99
CA PRO A 3 -30.63 12.28 11.43
C PRO A 3 -29.45 12.30 10.43
N HIS A 4 -29.45 13.18 9.42
CA HIS A 4 -28.37 13.24 8.41
C HIS A 4 -27.56 14.54 8.49
N ALA A 5 -26.80 14.69 9.58
CA ALA A 5 -25.71 15.66 9.62
C ALA A 5 -24.51 15.10 8.84
N VAL A 6 -24.49 15.35 7.53
CA VAL A 6 -23.34 15.03 6.66
C VAL A 6 -22.17 15.94 7.04
N SER A 7 -21.11 15.35 7.61
CA SER A 7 -19.82 16.03 7.82
C SER A 7 -19.29 16.59 6.50
N ARG A 8 -19.02 17.89 6.47
CA ARG A 8 -18.43 18.58 5.33
C ARG A 8 -16.94 18.19 5.19
N PRO A 9 -16.42 17.97 3.97
CA PRO A 9 -15.01 17.70 3.78
C PRO A 9 -14.15 18.96 4.04
N VAL A 10 -12.99 18.75 4.67
CA VAL A 10 -11.94 19.76 4.85
C VAL A 10 -11.25 20.00 3.51
N PRO A 11 -11.09 21.24 3.04
CA PRO A 11 -10.40 21.51 1.78
C PRO A 11 -8.89 21.32 1.95
N LEU A 12 -8.28 20.50 1.08
CA LEU A 12 -6.83 20.46 0.89
C LEU A 12 -6.38 21.67 0.05
N PRO A 13 -5.16 22.20 0.27
CA PRO A 13 -4.64 23.32 -0.52
C PRO A 13 -4.49 22.95 -2.00
N SER A 14 -4.94 23.85 -2.88
CA SER A 14 -4.88 23.68 -4.33
C SER A 14 -3.45 23.76 -4.85
N ALA A 15 -3.03 22.73 -5.60
CA ALA A 15 -1.77 22.73 -6.35
C ALA A 15 -1.80 23.77 -7.49
N PRO A 16 -0.65 24.35 -7.89
CA PRO A 16 -0.60 25.36 -8.95
C PRO A 16 -0.90 24.76 -10.33
N ALA A 17 -1.45 25.61 -11.21
CA ALA A 17 -1.96 25.29 -12.53
C ALA A 17 -0.93 24.56 -13.42
N ALA A 18 -1.39 23.47 -14.05
CA ALA A 18 -0.60 22.62 -14.92
C ALA A 18 -0.27 23.32 -16.25
N THR A 19 1.00 23.62 -16.47
CA THR A 19 1.56 23.82 -17.81
C THR A 19 1.50 22.51 -18.59
N THR A 20 1.07 22.61 -19.85
CA THR A 20 0.97 21.55 -20.85
C THR A 20 2.19 20.64 -20.88
N ARG A 21 2.02 19.33 -20.60
CA ARG A 21 3.05 18.31 -20.83
C ARG A 21 2.71 17.52 -22.09
N SER A 22 3.52 17.70 -23.13
CA SER A 22 3.71 16.70 -24.20
C SER A 22 3.98 15.34 -23.57
N GLY A 23 3.25 14.32 -24.02
CA GLY A 23 3.30 12.97 -23.49
C GLY A 23 4.66 12.30 -23.69
N SER A 24 5.42 12.19 -22.60
CA SER A 24 6.42 11.15 -22.41
C SER A 24 5.71 9.84 -22.03
N PRO A 25 6.25 8.65 -22.37
CA PRO A 25 5.70 7.38 -21.89
C PRO A 25 5.57 7.49 -20.37
N GLN A 26 4.39 7.20 -19.84
CA GLN A 26 4.01 7.45 -18.45
C GLN A 26 5.02 6.79 -17.52
N THR A 27 5.99 7.58 -17.11
CA THR A 27 7.03 7.21 -16.15
C THR A 27 6.55 7.83 -14.85
N TRP A 28 6.48 7.02 -13.80
CA TRP A 28 6.11 7.51 -12.48
C TRP A 28 6.96 8.73 -12.11
N PRO A 29 6.42 9.69 -11.33
CA PRO A 29 7.24 10.77 -10.78
C PRO A 29 8.52 10.22 -10.15
N ALA A 30 9.65 10.91 -10.33
CA ALA A 30 10.99 10.38 -10.02
C ALA A 30 11.13 9.84 -8.58
N THR A 31 10.44 10.43 -7.61
CA THR A 31 10.50 10.04 -6.18
C THR A 31 9.42 9.04 -5.76
N SER A 32 8.52 8.62 -6.66
CA SER A 32 7.37 7.77 -6.29
C SER A 32 7.82 6.44 -5.68
N ARG A 33 8.80 5.78 -6.29
CA ARG A 33 9.31 4.50 -5.78
C ARG A 33 10.02 4.67 -4.44
N GLU A 34 10.82 5.71 -4.29
CA GLU A 34 11.55 6.00 -3.04
C GLU A 34 10.60 6.23 -1.88
N LEU A 35 9.52 7.01 -2.11
CA LEU A 35 8.48 7.25 -1.11
C LEU A 35 7.72 5.97 -0.76
N ALA A 36 7.45 5.08 -1.73
CA ALA A 36 6.82 3.80 -1.45
C ALA A 36 7.73 2.87 -0.64
N VAL A 37 9.03 2.85 -0.92
CA VAL A 37 10.02 2.09 -0.14
C VAL A 37 10.10 2.62 1.28
N GLU A 38 10.16 3.93 1.46
CA GLU A 38 10.21 4.55 2.78
C GLU A 38 8.94 4.25 3.59
N LEU A 39 7.76 4.38 2.96
CA LEU A 39 6.49 4.03 3.58
C LEU A 39 6.46 2.54 3.97
N GLN A 40 6.90 1.64 3.10
CA GLN A 40 6.97 0.22 3.41
C GLN A 40 7.85 -0.05 4.63
N ARG A 41 9.02 0.61 4.74
CA ARG A 41 9.92 0.45 5.89
C ARG A 41 9.28 0.94 7.19
N LEU A 42 8.57 2.06 7.15
CA LEU A 42 7.84 2.60 8.31
C LEU A 42 6.67 1.72 8.75
N LEU A 43 6.09 0.96 7.83
CA LEU A 43 4.94 0.09 8.09
C LEU A 43 5.31 -1.36 8.39
N ALA A 44 6.50 -1.81 7.97
CA ALA A 44 7.01 -3.15 8.22
C ALA A 44 6.96 -3.48 9.72
N ILE A 45 6.39 -4.63 10.04
CA ILE A 45 6.32 -5.13 11.42
C ILE A 45 7.51 -6.05 11.63
N ASP A 46 8.50 -5.58 12.39
CA ASP A 46 9.67 -6.38 12.77
C ASP A 46 9.38 -7.26 14.01
N GLY A 47 10.35 -8.09 14.40
CA GLY A 47 10.21 -8.98 15.56
C GLY A 47 9.95 -8.27 16.89
N ARG A 48 10.32 -6.99 17.03
CA ARG A 48 10.08 -6.20 18.27
C ARG A 48 8.63 -5.78 18.35
N ASP A 49 8.06 -5.35 17.23
CA ASP A 49 6.67 -4.87 17.17
C ASP A 49 5.65 -5.97 16.88
N TRP A 50 6.11 -7.17 16.52
CA TRP A 50 5.27 -8.32 16.18
C TRP A 50 4.15 -8.54 17.20
N HIS A 51 4.51 -8.67 18.48
CA HIS A 51 3.53 -8.97 19.53
C HIS A 51 2.46 -7.89 19.69
N ALA A 52 2.81 -6.63 19.47
CA ALA A 52 1.88 -5.51 19.56
C ALA A 52 0.99 -5.39 18.32
N GLN A 53 1.49 -5.75 17.14
CA GLN A 53 0.85 -5.44 15.86
C GLN A 53 0.29 -6.66 15.11
N LYS A 54 0.59 -7.90 15.53
CA LYS A 54 0.19 -9.15 14.85
C LYS A 54 -1.32 -9.31 14.63
N GLY A 55 -2.15 -8.71 15.50
CA GLY A 55 -3.61 -8.72 15.39
C GLY A 55 -4.21 -7.43 14.85
N HIS A 56 -3.40 -6.39 14.61
CA HIS A 56 -3.89 -5.08 14.19
C HIS A 56 -4.19 -5.08 12.69
N LYS A 57 -5.39 -5.54 12.32
CA LYS A 57 -5.80 -5.77 10.92
C LYS A 57 -5.50 -4.60 9.98
N PRO A 58 -5.81 -3.32 10.32
CA PRO A 58 -5.49 -2.19 9.43
C PRO A 58 -3.98 -1.99 9.23
N ARG A 59 -3.16 -2.29 10.24
CA ARG A 59 -1.69 -2.13 10.18
C ARG A 59 -1.11 -3.20 9.26
N ARG A 60 -1.54 -4.46 9.43
CA ARG A 60 -1.15 -5.58 8.56
C ARG A 60 -1.56 -5.34 7.11
N ALA A 61 -2.77 -4.84 6.88
CA ALA A 61 -3.20 -4.48 5.53
C ALA A 61 -2.33 -3.37 4.93
N ALA A 62 -2.04 -2.30 5.68
CA ALA A 62 -1.22 -1.18 5.22
C ALA A 62 0.22 -1.60 4.88
N GLU A 63 0.81 -2.47 5.69
CA GLU A 63 2.12 -3.09 5.42
C GLU A 63 2.13 -3.80 4.05
N GLN A 64 1.15 -4.68 3.80
CA GLN A 64 1.07 -5.42 2.53
C GLN A 64 0.83 -4.50 1.33
N VAL A 65 -0.05 -3.51 1.46
CA VAL A 65 -0.34 -2.54 0.38
C VAL A 65 0.88 -1.67 0.06
N ALA A 66 1.64 -1.24 1.06
CA ALA A 66 2.87 -0.48 0.84
C ALA A 66 3.93 -1.32 0.11
N ALA A 67 4.07 -2.60 0.48
CA ALA A 67 4.94 -3.52 -0.25
C ALA A 67 4.48 -3.76 -1.69
N ALA A 68 3.18 -3.90 -1.95
CA ALA A 68 2.64 -4.01 -3.30
C ALA A 68 2.97 -2.77 -4.15
N LEU A 69 2.88 -1.58 -3.55
CA LEU A 69 3.18 -0.32 -4.22
C LEU A 69 4.65 -0.25 -4.67
N VAL A 70 5.59 -0.78 -3.87
CA VAL A 70 7.00 -0.88 -4.26
C VAL A 70 7.17 -1.72 -5.53
N HIS A 71 6.42 -2.81 -5.66
CA HIS A 71 6.47 -3.67 -6.85
C HIS A 71 5.83 -3.01 -8.07
N LEU A 72 4.68 -2.32 -7.92
CA LEU A 72 4.00 -1.63 -9.02
C LEU A 72 4.78 -0.41 -9.57
N LEU A 73 5.62 0.20 -8.72
CA LEU A 73 6.47 1.34 -9.08
C LEU A 73 7.87 0.92 -9.51
N ALA A 74 8.13 -0.38 -9.66
CA ALA A 74 9.43 -0.86 -10.07
C ALA A 74 9.70 -0.59 -11.56
N GLU A 75 10.98 -0.45 -11.94
CA GLU A 75 11.38 -0.08 -13.31
C GLU A 75 10.95 -1.11 -14.36
N ASP A 76 10.76 -2.36 -13.95
CA ASP A 76 10.26 -3.47 -14.77
C ASP A 76 8.73 -3.52 -14.87
N SER A 77 8.01 -2.59 -14.23
CA SER A 77 6.55 -2.51 -14.33
C SER A 77 6.12 -1.90 -15.67
N SER A 78 5.55 -2.74 -16.55
CA SER A 78 5.04 -2.28 -17.84
C SER A 78 3.77 -1.43 -17.66
N PRO A 79 3.71 -0.20 -18.24
CA PRO A 79 2.55 0.67 -18.13
C PRO A 79 1.33 0.19 -18.93
N HIS A 80 1.55 -0.71 -19.90
CA HIS A 80 0.52 -1.16 -20.83
C HIS A 80 0.21 -2.65 -20.71
N ARG A 81 0.91 -3.36 -19.82
CA ARG A 81 0.69 -4.77 -19.64
C ARG A 81 0.92 -5.21 -18.21
N LEU A 82 -0.07 -5.93 -17.73
CA LEU A 82 -0.02 -6.71 -16.52
C LEU A 82 0.70 -8.03 -16.87
N GLU A 83 2.02 -8.02 -16.88
CA GLU A 83 2.86 -9.22 -16.99
C GLU A 83 4.11 -9.13 -16.09
N GLY A 84 4.61 -10.28 -15.64
CA GLY A 84 5.90 -10.41 -14.95
C GLY A 84 5.81 -10.61 -13.43
N ASP A 85 6.94 -10.98 -12.82
CA ASP A 85 7.01 -11.36 -11.41
C ASP A 85 6.64 -10.22 -10.45
N ALA A 86 6.99 -8.98 -10.78
CA ALA A 86 6.63 -7.82 -9.98
C ALA A 86 5.10 -7.66 -9.86
N GLN A 87 4.38 -7.90 -10.96
CA GLN A 87 2.93 -7.81 -10.99
C GLN A 87 2.27 -8.94 -10.20
N HIS A 88 2.74 -10.18 -10.35
CA HIS A 88 2.25 -11.31 -9.55
C HIS A 88 2.45 -11.05 -8.05
N ARG A 89 3.64 -10.60 -7.63
CA ARG A 89 3.89 -10.25 -6.22
C ARG A 89 3.00 -9.11 -5.73
N ALA A 90 2.77 -8.09 -6.56
CA ALA A 90 1.87 -7.01 -6.21
C ALA A 90 0.43 -7.51 -5.99
N ILE A 91 -0.06 -8.41 -6.84
CA ILE A 91 -1.39 -9.03 -6.67
C ILE A 91 -1.46 -9.82 -5.37
N GLU A 92 -0.51 -10.72 -5.10
CA GLU A 92 -0.48 -11.52 -3.88
C GLU A 92 -0.52 -10.64 -2.63
N LEU A 93 0.26 -9.56 -2.61
CA LEU A 93 0.30 -8.61 -1.50
C LEU A 93 -1.03 -7.85 -1.35
N LEU A 94 -1.64 -7.42 -2.45
CA LEU A 94 -2.94 -6.75 -2.43
C LEU A 94 -4.05 -7.67 -1.94
N GLU A 95 -4.09 -8.91 -2.40
CA GLU A 95 -5.05 -9.92 -1.94
C GLU A 95 -4.87 -10.23 -0.46
N HIS A 96 -3.63 -10.37 0.00
CA HIS A 96 -3.32 -10.57 1.41
C HIS A 96 -3.75 -9.36 2.26
N GLY A 97 -3.46 -8.14 1.81
CA GLY A 97 -3.92 -6.92 2.47
C GLY A 97 -5.45 -6.83 2.54
N LEU A 98 -6.14 -7.19 1.45
CA LEU A 98 -7.59 -7.26 1.40
C LEU A 98 -8.15 -8.30 2.38
N ALA A 99 -7.53 -9.47 2.48
CA ALA A 99 -7.93 -10.52 3.40
C ALA A 99 -7.78 -10.09 4.88
N TRP A 100 -6.78 -9.27 5.22
CA TRP A 100 -6.71 -8.62 6.53
C TRP A 100 -7.87 -7.67 6.78
N LEU A 101 -8.22 -6.82 5.81
CA LEU A 101 -9.33 -5.86 5.92
C LEU A 101 -10.69 -6.56 6.03
N LYS A 102 -10.89 -7.65 5.28
CA LYS A 102 -12.08 -8.50 5.38
C LYS A 102 -12.14 -9.29 6.69
N GLY A 103 -10.99 -9.48 7.35
CA GLY A 103 -10.89 -10.29 8.55
C GLY A 103 -10.83 -11.79 8.28
N ASP A 104 -10.54 -12.18 7.03
CA ASP A 104 -10.36 -13.57 6.60
C ASP A 104 -9.06 -14.15 7.18
N LEU A 105 -8.08 -13.29 7.42
CA LEU A 105 -6.82 -13.64 8.06
C LEU A 105 -6.84 -13.39 9.57
N ARG A 106 -6.09 -14.24 10.28
CA ARG A 106 -5.82 -14.14 11.71
C ARG A 106 -4.32 -14.07 11.94
N ASP A 107 -3.93 -13.66 13.15
CA ASP A 107 -2.56 -13.74 13.64
C ASP A 107 -1.98 -15.15 13.35
N PRO A 108 -0.87 -15.27 12.58
CA PRO A 108 -0.28 -16.55 12.21
C PRO A 108 0.46 -17.26 13.36
N GLY A 109 0.47 -16.69 14.57
CA GLY A 109 1.20 -17.22 15.72
C GLY A 109 2.59 -16.57 15.85
N CYS A 110 3.29 -16.89 16.94
CA CYS A 110 4.62 -16.31 17.18
C CYS A 110 5.68 -17.01 16.31
N PRO A 111 6.52 -16.27 15.56
CA PRO A 111 7.54 -16.89 14.70
C PRO A 111 8.65 -17.62 15.49
N SER A 112 8.84 -17.33 16.79
CA SER A 112 9.78 -18.06 17.66
C SER A 112 9.24 -19.36 18.25
N HIS A 113 7.99 -19.71 17.94
CA HIS A 113 7.40 -21.01 18.23
C HIS A 113 6.75 -21.56 16.95
N GLY A 114 7.57 -21.83 15.94
CA GLY A 114 7.22 -22.73 14.85
C GLY A 114 7.61 -24.16 15.23
N HIS A 115 6.67 -25.10 15.09
CA HIS A 115 6.96 -26.54 15.10
C HIS A 115 7.76 -26.94 13.85
#